data_AF-A0AB39Y9E2-F1
#
_entry.id   AF-A0AB39Y9E2-F1
#
_cell.length_a   1.000
_cell.length_b   1.000
_cell.length_c   1.000
_cell.angle_alpha   90.00
_cell.angle_beta   90.00
_cell.angle_gamma   90.00
#
_symmetry.space_group_name_H-M   'P 1'
#
loop_
_entity.id
_entity.type
_entity.pdbx_description
1 polymer ?
#
loop_
_entity_poly.entity_id
_entity_poly.type
_entity_poly.pdbx_seq_one_letter_code
_entity_poly.pdbx_strand_id
1 'polypeptide(L)' 'MSTFTSRTVTTTRREWIVPTGPRGAALGDMQAAVLVATQDYRHYHLVEDHVQLPDDALVFTTTDEAIVISYTVEQPA' A
#
# COMPACT_ATOMS: atom_id res chain seq x y z
N MET A 1 37.76 10.80 10.38
CA MET A 1 37.66 10.89 8.91
C MET A 1 36.20 10.72 8.55
N SER A 2 35.64 11.58 7.70
CA SER A 2 34.30 11.41 7.16
C SER A 2 34.40 10.64 5.83
N THR A 3 33.56 9.62 5.68
CA THR A 3 33.42 8.87 4.43
C THR A 3 32.10 9.29 3.82
N PHE A 4 32.13 9.76 2.56
CA PHE A 4 30.93 10.12 1.81
C PHE A 4 30.44 8.90 1.02
N THR A 5 29.12 8.65 1.02
CA THR A 5 28.46 7.62 0.21
C THR A 5 27.22 8.22 -0.42
N SER A 6 26.94 7.92 -1.69
CA SER A 6 25.65 8.22 -2.34
C SER A 6 25.04 6.95 -2.91
N ARG A 7 23.71 6.88 -2.91
CA ARG A 7 22.94 5.85 -3.61
C ARG A 7 21.66 6.47 -4.16
N THR A 8 21.20 5.98 -5.31
CA THR A 8 19.90 6.33 -5.87
C THR A 8 18.89 5.26 -5.46
N VAL A 9 17.75 5.68 -4.92
CA VAL A 9 16.65 4.80 -4.54
C VAL A 9 15.46 5.14 -5.42
N THR A 10 14.87 4.13 -6.06
CA THR A 10 13.61 4.28 -6.78
C THR A 10 12.49 3.81 -5.88
N THR A 11 11.51 4.69 -5.68
CA THR A 11 10.36 4.43 -4.83
C THR A 11 9.12 4.25 -5.71
N THR A 12 8.46 3.10 -5.62
CA THR A 12 7.18 2.83 -6.29
C THR A 12 6.07 2.81 -5.25
N ARG A 13 5.04 3.63 -5.43
CA ARG A 13 3.82 3.58 -4.63
C ARG A 13 2.76 2.80 -5.39
N ARG A 14 2.25 1.74 -4.78
CA ARG A 14 1.14 0.93 -5.32
C ARG A 14 -0.15 1.39 -4.66
N GLU A 15 -1.18 1.65 -5.45
CA GLU A 15 -2.41 2.29 -5.00
C GLU A 15 -3.65 1.59 -5.55
N TRP A 16 -4.63 1.37 -4.67
CA TRP A 16 -5.97 0.94 -5.02
C TRP A 16 -6.95 2.03 -4.60
N ILE A 17 -7.72 2.50 -5.58
CA ILE A 17 -8.65 3.61 -5.40
C ILE A 17 -10.05 3.03 -5.25
N VAL A 18 -10.67 3.27 -4.10
CA VAL A 18 -12.07 2.91 -3.83
C VAL A 18 -12.90 4.18 -3.91
N PRO A 19 -13.75 4.34 -4.94
CA PRO A 19 -14.58 5.54 -5.07
C PRO A 19 -15.51 5.72 -3.87
N THR A 20 -15.62 6.94 -3.39
CA THR A 20 -16.59 7.32 -2.35
C THR A 20 -17.71 8.14 -2.99
N GLY A 21 -18.95 7.81 -2.63
CA GLY A 21 -20.08 8.68 -2.87
C GLY A 21 -20.28 9.66 -1.72
N PRO A 22 -21.36 10.46 -1.74
CA PRO A 22 -21.73 11.38 -0.65
C PRO A 22 -21.95 10.68 0.72
N ARG A 23 -22.07 9.35 0.72
CA ARG A 23 -22.26 8.50 1.90
C ARG A 23 -21.03 7.65 2.24
N GLY A 24 -19.88 7.93 1.61
CA GLY A 24 -18.66 7.14 1.73
C GLY A 24 -18.59 5.98 0.73
N ALA A 25 -17.68 5.04 1.00
CA ALA A 25 -17.49 3.83 0.20
C ALA A 25 -18.38 2.68 0.68
N ALA A 26 -18.78 1.81 -0.24
CA ALA A 26 -19.47 0.58 0.14
C ALA A 26 -18.50 -0.37 0.85
N LEU A 27 -19.00 -1.04 1.91
CA LEU A 27 -18.20 -1.99 2.68
C LEU A 27 -17.61 -3.11 1.79
N GLY A 28 -18.38 -3.61 0.82
CA GLY A 28 -17.94 -4.66 -0.09
C GLY A 28 -16.76 -4.23 -0.98
N ASP A 29 -16.80 -3.00 -1.50
CA ASP A 29 -15.73 -2.45 -2.33
C ASP A 29 -14.46 -2.23 -1.50
N MET A 30 -14.61 -1.73 -0.27
CA MET A 30 -13.51 -1.60 0.68
C MET A 30 -12.88 -2.95 1.01
N GLN A 31 -13.69 -3.97 1.31
CA GLN A 31 -13.18 -5.32 1.62
C GLN A 31 -12.45 -5.95 0.45
N ALA A 32 -12.99 -5.81 -0.78
CA ALA A 32 -12.34 -6.31 -1.98
C ALA A 32 -10.99 -5.62 -2.22
N ALA A 33 -10.94 -4.29 -2.08
CA ALA A 33 -9.71 -3.53 -2.27
C ALA A 33 -8.64 -3.88 -1.21
N VAL A 34 -9.04 -4.00 0.07
CA VAL A 34 -8.14 -4.42 1.15
C VAL A 34 -7.59 -5.83 0.89
N LEU A 35 -8.43 -6.76 0.43
CA LEU A 35 -8.02 -8.13 0.14
C LEU A 35 -6.96 -8.16 -0.97
N VAL A 36 -7.20 -7.47 -2.09
CA VAL A 36 -6.26 -7.45 -3.22
C VAL A 36 -4.96 -6.74 -2.84
N ALA A 37 -5.03 -5.59 -2.15
CA ALA A 37 -3.84 -4.88 -1.68
C ALA A 37 -3.00 -5.73 -0.71
N THR A 38 -3.66 -6.48 0.19
CA THR A 38 -3.01 -7.41 1.12
C THR A 38 -2.31 -8.55 0.37
N GLN A 39 -2.96 -9.13 -0.63
CA GLN A 39 -2.37 -10.20 -1.44
C GLN A 39 -1.17 -9.71 -2.24
N ASP A 40 -1.26 -8.51 -2.82
CA ASP A 40 -0.15 -7.93 -3.58
C ASP A 40 1.05 -7.59 -2.67
N TYR A 41 0.80 -7.03 -1.49
CA TYR A 41 1.83 -6.79 -0.47
C TYR A 41 2.54 -8.10 -0.09
N ARG A 42 1.76 -9.14 0.26
CA ARG A 42 2.30 -10.46 0.61
C ARG A 42 3.15 -11.04 -0.51
N HIS A 43 2.66 -10.98 -1.74
CA HIS A 43 3.37 -11.48 -2.90
C HIS A 43 4.69 -10.75 -3.11
N TYR A 44 4.69 -9.42 -3.04
CA TYR A 44 5.89 -8.61 -3.23
C TYR A 44 6.94 -8.85 -2.14
N HIS A 45 6.51 -8.94 -0.88
CA HIS A 45 7.40 -9.12 0.26
C HIS A 45 7.65 -10.60 0.63
N LEU A 46 7.15 -11.54 -0.18
CA LEU A 46 7.24 -13.00 0.04
C LEU A 46 6.75 -13.43 1.44
N VAL A 47 5.67 -12.81 1.92
CA VAL A 47 5.08 -13.10 3.23
C VAL A 47 4.03 -14.20 3.09
N GLU A 48 4.17 -15.28 3.86
CA GLU A 48 3.23 -16.39 3.86
C GLU A 48 1.84 -15.98 4.33
N ASP A 49 0.79 -16.59 3.77
CA ASP A 49 -0.62 -16.19 3.99
C ASP A 49 -1.07 -16.16 5.46
N HIS A 50 -0.50 -17.03 6.28
CA HIS A 50 -0.87 -17.16 7.70
C HIS A 50 -0.13 -16.17 8.62
N VAL A 51 0.90 -15.50 8.11
CA VAL A 51 1.67 -14.51 8.88
C VAL A 51 0.88 -13.22 8.96
N GLN A 52 0.76 -12.65 10.15
CA GLN A 52 0.14 -11.34 10.35
C GLN A 52 0.99 -10.26 9.67
N LEU A 53 0.34 -9.39 8.89
CA LEU A 53 1.02 -8.23 8.31
C LEU A 53 1.32 -7.18 9.39
N PRO A 54 2.39 -6.38 9.22
CA PRO A 54 2.62 -5.19 10.03
C PRO A 54 1.40 -4.26 10.02
N ASP A 55 1.17 -3.56 11.14
CA ASP A 55 0.03 -2.63 11.28
C ASP A 55 0.10 -1.45 10.29
N ASP A 56 1.30 -1.12 9.82
CA ASP A 56 1.59 -0.06 8.84
C ASP A 56 1.82 -0.59 7.42
N ALA A 57 1.54 -1.87 7.15
CA ALA A 57 1.76 -2.49 5.85
C ALA A 57 0.94 -1.82 4.73
N LEU A 58 -0.28 -1.38 5.05
CA LEU A 58 -1.18 -0.67 4.14
C LEU A 58 -1.61 0.65 4.78
N VAL A 59 -1.50 1.73 4.02
CA VAL A 59 -1.93 3.08 4.44
C VAL A 59 -3.21 3.44 3.72
N PHE A 60 -4.20 3.92 4.47
CA PHE A 60 -5.47 4.41 3.97
C PHE A 60 -5.46 5.94 3.96
N THR A 61 -5.71 6.54 2.82
CA THR A 61 -5.82 8.00 2.67
C THR A 61 -7.17 8.35 2.06
N THR A 62 -7.85 9.34 2.62
CA THR A 62 -9.11 9.85 2.08
C THR A 62 -8.86 11.04 1.17
N THR A 63 -9.51 11.06 0.02
CA THR A 63 -9.70 12.25 -0.82
C THR A 63 -11.17 12.63 -0.81
N ASP A 64 -11.52 13.71 -1.52
CA ASP A 64 -12.93 14.15 -1.62
C ASP A 64 -13.82 13.11 -2.34
N GLU A 65 -13.23 12.29 -3.21
CA GLU A 65 -13.96 11.36 -4.10
C GLU A 65 -13.56 9.89 -3.93
N ALA A 66 -12.58 9.58 -3.07
CA ALA A 66 -12.12 8.21 -2.89
C ALA A 66 -11.45 7.93 -1.54
N ILE A 67 -11.34 6.65 -1.22
CA ILE A 67 -10.37 6.11 -0.26
C ILE A 67 -9.28 5.42 -1.07
N VAL A 68 -8.03 5.80 -0.84
CA VAL A 68 -6.85 5.22 -1.47
C VAL A 68 -6.16 4.32 -0.47
N ILE A 69 -6.01 3.04 -0.82
CA ILE A 69 -5.21 2.06 -0.08
C ILE A 69 -3.86 2.00 -0.78
N SER A 70 -2.77 2.17 -0.05
CA SER A 70 -1.45 2.22 -0.66
C SER A 70 -0.35 1.64 0.19
N TYR A 71 0.70 1.17 -0.47
CA TYR A 71 1.99 0.91 0.18
C TYR A 71 3.13 1.26 -0.77
N THR A 72 4.31 1.42 -0.19
CA THR A 72 5.50 1.87 -0.91
C THR A 72 6.55 0.78 -0.92
N VAL A 73 7.19 0.59 -2.07
CA VAL A 73 8.33 -0.29 -2.23
C VAL A 73 9.53 0.50 -2.73
N GLU A 74 10.68 0.26 -2.13
CA GLU A 74 11.94 0.85 -2.54
C GLU A 74 12.79 -0.21 -3.23
N GLN A 75 13.31 0.11 -4.41
CA GLN A 75 14.29 -0.70 -5.10
C GLN A 75 15.59 0.10 -5.27
N PRO A 76 16.75 -0.49 -4.91
CA PRO A 76 18.03 0.06 -5.36
C PRO A 76 18.09 -0.02 -6.88
N ALA A 77 18.48 1.10 -7.51
CA ALA A 77 18.68 1.19 -8.95
C ALA A 77 19.89 0.37 -9.42
#